data_AF-A0A1G1WHY9-F1
#
_entry.id   AF-A0A1G1WHY9-F1
#
_cell.length_a   1.000
_cell.length_b   1.000
_cell.length_c   1.000
_cell.angle_alpha   90.00
_cell.angle_beta   90.00
_cell.angle_gamma   90.00
#
_symmetry.space_group_name_H-M   'P 1'
#
loop_
_entity.id
_entity.type
_entity.pdbx_description
1 polymer ?
#
loop_
_entity_poly.entity_id
_entity_poly.type
_entity_poly.pdbx_seq_one_letter_code
_entity_poly.pdbx_strand_id
1 'polypeptide(L)'
;MPKTTLGKWSSGVLLLLIVIHFVPWANFLPSIRFLELGIKSIFALAVLIPGVISIARDKERAVLVYLAVVLGLLTLLFPLLFVLGEGLFPHD
;
A
#
# COMPACT_ATOMS: atom_id res chain seq x y z
N MET A 1 -20.24 -8.41 -4.69
CA MET A 1 -20.25 -7.79 -3.34
C MET A 1 -19.50 -8.70 -2.37
N PRO A 2 -18.46 -8.23 -1.66
CA PRO A 2 -17.79 -9.03 -0.64
C PRO A 2 -18.77 -9.39 0.48
N LYS A 3 -18.94 -10.70 0.73
CA LYS A 3 -19.90 -11.24 1.71
C LYS A 3 -19.36 -11.16 3.15
N THR A 4 -18.05 -11.06 3.29
CA THR A 4 -17.28 -11.12 4.53
C THR A 4 -16.84 -9.73 4.98
N THR A 5 -16.72 -9.53 6.30
CA THR A 5 -16.30 -8.26 6.90
C THR A 5 -14.93 -7.81 6.41
N LEU A 6 -13.97 -8.74 6.25
CA LEU A 6 -12.62 -8.48 5.76
C LEU A 6 -12.58 -8.00 4.30
N GLY A 7 -13.42 -8.56 3.43
CA GLY A 7 -13.53 -8.15 2.03
C GLY A 7 -14.16 -6.77 1.87
N LYS A 8 -15.12 -6.40 2.73
CA LYS A 8 -15.68 -5.04 2.81
C LYS A 8 -14.62 -4.03 3.25
N TRP A 9 -13.79 -4.39 4.23
CA TRP A 9 -12.63 -3.59 4.62
C TRP A 9 -11.63 -3.44 3.47
N SER A 10 -11.30 -4.53 2.76
CA SER A 10 -10.37 -4.50 1.63
C SER A 10 -10.79 -3.54 0.52
N SER A 11 -12.09 -3.42 0.21
CA SER A 11 -12.57 -2.43 -0.75
C SER A 11 -12.35 -0.98 -0.29
N GLY A 12 -12.54 -0.70 1.00
CA GLY A 12 -12.29 0.63 1.57
C GLY A 12 -10.81 0.98 1.54
N VAL A 13 -9.93 0.02 1.86
CA VAL A 13 -8.49 0.29 1.85
C VAL A 13 -7.91 0.36 0.43
N LEU A 14 -8.45 -0.39 -0.53
CA LEU A 14 -8.11 -0.23 -1.94
C LEU A 14 -8.43 1.19 -2.45
N LEU A 15 -9.61 1.70 -2.12
CA LEU A 15 -9.99 3.07 -2.44
C LEU A 15 -9.04 4.09 -1.80
N LEU A 16 -8.70 3.91 -0.53
CA LEU A 16 -7.73 4.75 0.17
C LEU A 16 -6.34 4.72 -0.48
N LEU A 17 -5.84 3.54 -0.87
CA LEU A 17 -4.55 3.40 -1.54
C LEU A 17 -4.54 4.12 -2.89
N ILE A 18 -5.63 4.04 -3.66
CA ILE A 18 -5.79 4.77 -4.92
C ILE A 18 -5.77 6.27 -4.65
N VAL A 19 -6.54 6.77 -3.70
CA VAL A 19 -6.58 8.20 -3.36
C VAL A 19 -5.19 8.69 -2.93
N ILE A 20 -4.50 7.94 -2.07
CA ILE A 20 -3.18 8.32 -1.57
C ILE A 20 -2.11 8.31 -2.68
N HIS A 21 -2.20 7.41 -3.67
CA HIS A 21 -1.22 7.33 -4.76
C HIS A 21 -1.48 8.32 -5.90
N PHE A 22 -2.75 8.51 -6.27
CA PHE A 22 -3.10 9.29 -7.46
C PHE A 22 -3.35 10.77 -7.17
N VAL A 23 -3.60 11.14 -5.91
CA VAL A 23 -3.66 12.56 -5.53
C VAL A 23 -2.23 13.09 -5.36
N PRO A 24 -1.83 14.14 -6.10
CA PRO A 24 -0.48 14.69 -6.02
C PRO A 24 -0.35 15.58 -4.78
N TRP A 25 -0.27 14.99 -3.59
CA TRP A 25 -0.19 15.68 -2.31
C TRP A 25 0.98 16.67 -2.22
N ALA A 26 2.08 16.35 -2.90
CA ALA A 26 3.25 17.23 -3.01
C ALA A 26 2.94 18.59 -3.67
N ASN A 27 1.88 18.71 -4.48
CA ASN A 27 1.46 20.00 -5.05
C ASN A 27 0.72 20.89 -4.04
N PHE A 28 0.12 20.27 -3.02
CA PHE A 28 -0.58 20.98 -1.95
C PHE A 28 0.34 21.28 -0.78
N LEU A 29 1.30 20.38 -0.50
CA LEU A 29 2.21 20.46 0.63
C LEU A 29 3.60 19.96 0.20
N PRO A 30 4.46 20.82 -0.39
CA PRO A 30 5.76 20.38 -0.92
C PRO A 30 6.76 19.94 0.16
N SER A 31 6.60 20.38 1.40
CA SER A 31 7.46 20.05 2.53
C SER A 31 7.21 18.67 3.14
N ILE A 32 6.14 17.97 2.76
CA ILE A 32 5.78 16.67 3.36
C ILE A 32 6.20 15.45 2.54
N ARG A 33 7.08 15.58 1.54
CA ARG A 33 7.47 14.45 0.66
C ARG A 33 7.94 13.21 1.43
N PHE A 34 8.73 13.39 2.49
CA PHE A 34 9.18 12.29 3.35
C PHE A 34 8.05 11.74 4.24
N LEU A 35 7.17 12.62 4.74
CA LEU A 35 6.00 12.22 5.52
C LEU A 35 4.97 11.47 4.66
N GLU A 36 4.81 11.84 3.40
CA GLU A 36 3.97 11.17 2.41
C GLU A 36 4.44 9.73 2.18
N LEU A 37 5.77 9.51 2.09
CA LEU A 37 6.36 8.19 1.99
C LEU A 37 6.05 7.33 3.22
N GLY A 38 6.18 7.91 4.42
CA GLY A 38 5.86 7.24 5.68
C GLY A 38 4.38 6.85 5.77
N ILE A 39 3.48 7.78 5.44
CA ILE A 39 2.03 7.53 5.42
C ILE A 39 1.69 6.40 4.44
N LYS A 40 2.19 6.47 3.20
CA LYS A 40 2.00 5.41 2.19
C LYS A 40 2.44 4.05 2.71
N SER A 41 3.59 3.99 3.38
CA SER A 41 4.16 2.77 3.93
C SER A 41 3.30 2.16 5.05
N ILE A 42 2.77 3.00 5.95
CA ILE A 42 1.87 2.56 7.03
C ILE A 42 0.58 1.97 6.45
N PHE A 43 -0.04 2.65 5.48
CA PHE A 43 -1.26 2.15 4.83
C PHE A 43 -0.99 0.87 4.03
N ALA A 44 0.17 0.77 3.38
CA ALA A 44 0.58 -0.45 2.69
C ALA A 44 0.70 -1.63 3.65
N LEU A 45 1.34 -1.47 4.80
CA LEU A 45 1.43 -2.50 5.84
C LEU A 45 0.05 -2.88 6.40
N ALA A 46 -0.81 -1.89 6.64
CA ALA A 46 -2.16 -2.09 7.13
C ALA A 46 -3.04 -2.91 6.17
N VAL A 47 -2.72 -2.92 4.87
CA VAL A 47 -3.37 -3.81 3.88
C VAL A 47 -2.66 -5.16 3.79
N LEU A 48 -1.34 -5.13 3.73
CA LEU A 48 -0.52 -6.31 3.46
C LEU A 48 -0.70 -7.36 4.54
N ILE A 49 -0.62 -6.97 5.81
CA ILE A 49 -0.68 -7.90 6.95
C ILE A 49 -2.03 -8.64 6.99
N PRO A 50 -3.20 -7.97 7.09
CA PRO A 50 -4.49 -8.66 7.13
C PRO A 50 -4.83 -9.34 5.79
N GLY A 51 -4.40 -8.79 4.65
CA GLY A 51 -4.58 -9.42 3.34
C GLY A 51 -3.85 -10.75 3.23
N VAL A 52 -2.58 -10.80 3.63
CA VAL A 52 -1.79 -12.04 3.67
C VAL A 52 -2.38 -13.03 4.67
N ILE A 53 -2.78 -12.59 5.87
CA ILE A 53 -3.44 -13.45 6.87
C ILE A 53 -4.75 -14.03 6.32
N SER A 54 -5.52 -13.23 5.59
CA SER A 54 -6.80 -13.65 5.00
C SER A 54 -6.60 -14.74 3.94
N ILE A 55 -5.60 -14.56 3.07
CA ILE A 55 -5.22 -15.53 2.04
C ILE A 55 -4.68 -16.81 2.70
N ALA A 56 -3.75 -16.69 3.65
CA ALA A 56 -3.10 -17.83 4.32
C ALA A 56 -4.08 -18.69 5.12
N ARG A 57 -5.16 -18.10 5.65
CA ARG A 57 -6.22 -18.82 6.37
C ARG A 57 -7.35 -19.30 5.46
N ASP A 58 -7.21 -19.14 4.14
CA ASP A 58 -8.24 -19.42 3.11
C ASP A 58 -9.61 -18.82 3.48
N LYS A 59 -9.59 -17.71 4.24
CA LYS A 59 -10.79 -17.03 4.75
C LYS A 59 -11.50 -16.27 3.64
N GLU A 60 -10.74 -15.82 2.64
CA GLU A 60 -11.26 -15.13 1.47
C GLU A 60 -10.53 -15.52 0.19
N ARG A 61 -11.32 -15.90 -0.82
CA ARG A 61 -10.89 -16.06 -2.22
C ARG A 61 -11.32 -14.87 -3.10
N ALA A 62 -11.62 -13.74 -2.47
CA ALA A 62 -12.01 -12.55 -3.20
C ALA A 62 -10.78 -11.97 -3.91
N VAL A 63 -10.88 -11.81 -5.23
CA VAL A 63 -9.83 -11.21 -6.08
C VAL A 63 -9.36 -9.85 -5.54
N LEU A 64 -10.26 -9.10 -4.89
CA LEU A 64 -9.95 -7.83 -4.23
C LEU A 64 -8.87 -7.94 -3.14
N VAL A 65 -8.87 -9.03 -2.36
CA VAL A 65 -7.87 -9.23 -1.30
C VAL A 65 -6.48 -9.47 -1.91
N TYR A 66 -6.42 -10.27 -2.98
CA TYR A 66 -5.17 -10.50 -3.71
C TYR A 66 -4.63 -9.20 -4.33
N LEU A 67 -5.50 -8.42 -4.99
CA LEU A 67 -5.11 -7.12 -5.54
C LEU A 67 -4.62 -6.16 -4.45
N ALA A 68 -5.30 -6.13 -3.30
CA ALA A 68 -4.89 -5.29 -2.17
C ALA A 68 -3.50 -5.69 -1.65
N VAL A 69 -3.22 -6.99 -1.50
CA VAL A 69 -1.90 -7.48 -1.09
C VAL A 69 -0.83 -7.12 -2.11
N VAL A 70 -1.07 -7.33 -3.40
CA VAL A 70 -0.11 -6.98 -4.47
C VAL A 70 0.20 -5.49 -4.47
N LEU A 71 -0.83 -4.64 -4.33
CA LEU A 71 -0.65 -3.18 -4.29
C LEU A 71 0.09 -2.72 -3.03
N GLY A 72 -0.22 -3.30 -1.86
CA GLY A 72 0.52 -3.03 -0.64
C GLY A 72 2.00 -3.42 -0.77
N LEU A 73 2.28 -4.55 -1.42
CA LEU A 73 3.64 -5.03 -1.64
C LEU A 73 4.41 -4.13 -2.60
N LEU A 74 3.79 -3.71 -3.72
CA LEU A 74 4.38 -2.75 -4.65
C LEU A 74 4.65 -1.39 -3.99
N THR A 75 3.74 -0.92 -3.15
CA THR A 75 3.87 0.34 -2.41
C THR A 75 5.07 0.31 -1.46
N LEU A 76 5.40 -0.84 -0.88
CA LEU A 76 6.59 -1.00 -0.03
C LEU A 76 7.87 -1.26 -0.83
N LEU A 77 7.77 -1.99 -1.94
CA LEU A 77 8.92 -2.35 -2.76
C LEU A 77 9.58 -1.12 -3.40
N PHE A 78 8.78 -0.20 -3.93
CA PHE A 78 9.28 0.98 -4.65
C PHE A 78 10.18 1.90 -3.78
N PRO A 79 9.75 2.34 -2.58
CA PRO A 79 10.61 3.12 -1.69
C PRO A 79 11.80 2.31 -1.17
N LEU A 80 11.64 1.00 -0.96
CA LEU A 80 12.75 0.14 -0.53
C LEU A 80 13.86 0.10 -1.60
N LEU A 81 13.49 -0.07 -2.87
CA LEU A 81 14.43 -0.04 -3.99
C LEU A 81 15.07 1.34 -4.16
N PHE A 82 14.32 2.41 -3.93
CA PHE A 82 14.86 3.77 -3.96
C PHE A 82 15.94 3.97 -2.90
N VAL A 83 15.65 3.60 -1.64
CA VAL A 83 16.62 3.72 -0.53
C VAL A 83 17.85 2.83 -0.76
N LEU A 84 17.66 1.60 -1.25
CA LEU A 84 18.77 0.70 -1.58
C LEU A 84 19.59 1.23 -2.77
N GLY A 85 18.93 1.80 -3.78
CA GLY A 85 19.58 2.40 -4.94
C GLY A 85 20.48 3.57 -4.54
N GLU A 86 19.94 4.53 -3.80
CA GLU A 86 20.69 5.68 -3.26
C GLU A 86 21.85 5.24 -2.35
N GLY A 87 21.64 4.19 -1.54
CA GLY A 87 22.69 3.67 -0.65
C GLY A 87 23.82 2.94 -1.38
N LEU A 88 23.53 2.25 -2.50
CA LEU A 88 24.50 1.47 -3.26
C LEU A 88 25.20 2.30 -4.34
N PHE A 89 24.48 3.21 -4.97
CA PHE A 89 24.95 4.10 -6.02
C PHE A 89 24.44 5.51 -5.71
N PRO A 90 25.12 6.24 -4.81
CA PRO A 90 24.74 7.61 -4.51
C PRO A 90 24.87 8.43 -5.79
N HIS A 91 23.73 8.91 -6.27
CA HIS A 91 23.64 9.76 -7.45
C HIS A 91 23.34 11.18 -6.95
N ASP A 92 24.38 11.87 -6.45
CA ASP A 92 24.34 13.30 -6.15
C ASP A 92 24.26 14.15 -7.44
#